data_AF-A0A1J5PVH5-F1
#
_entry.id   AF-A0A1J5PVH5-F1
#
_cell.length_a   1.000
_cell.length_b   1.000
_cell.length_c   1.000
_cell.angle_alpha   90.00
_cell.angle_beta   90.00
_cell.angle_gamma   90.00
#
_symmetry.space_group_name_H-M   'P 1'
#
loop_
_entity.id
_entity.type
_entity.pdbx_description
1 polymer ?
#
loop_
_entity_poly.entity_id
_entity_poly.type
_entity_poly.pdbx_seq_one_letter_code
_entity_poly.pdbx_strand_id
1 'polypeptide(L)' 'MKFTGQVLPTAKLVQYRIDLKRVINSRLVMGIGDGTMLVDGREIYTAKDLRVGLFTSTDGF' A
#
# COMPACT_ATOMS: atom_id res chain seq x y z
N MET A 1 2.83 -0.08 10.58
CA MET A 1 1.46 0.22 10.15
C MET A 1 0.75 0.94 11.28
N LYS A 2 -0.06 1.97 11.01
CA LYS A 2 -0.87 2.65 12.03
C LYS A 2 -2.32 2.68 11.58
N PHE A 3 -3.21 2.28 12.48
CA PHE A 3 -4.66 2.31 12.28
C PHE A 3 -5.27 3.29 13.28
N THR A 4 -5.94 4.34 12.80
CA THR A 4 -6.49 5.42 13.64
C THR A 4 -7.99 5.65 13.44
N GLY A 5 -8.63 4.80 12.63
CA GLY A 5 -10.05 4.86 12.33
C GLY A 5 -10.56 3.52 11.79
N GLN A 6 -11.74 3.52 11.19
CA GLN A 6 -12.37 2.33 10.62
C GLN A 6 -13.25 2.69 9.42
N VAL A 7 -13.53 1.71 8.56
CA VAL A 7 -14.51 1.82 7.49
C VAL A 7 -15.85 1.33 8.02
N LEU A 8 -16.84 2.21 8.13
CA LEU A 8 -18.21 1.82 8.50
C LEU A 8 -19.01 1.38 7.26
N PRO A 9 -20.06 0.55 7.40
CA PRO A 9 -20.92 0.17 6.27
C PRO A 9 -21.60 1.36 5.56
N THR A 10 -21.70 2.51 6.22
CA THR A 10 -22.26 3.75 5.68
C THR A 10 -21.26 4.58 4.88
N ALA A 11 -19.98 4.20 4.86
CA ALA A 11 -18.94 4.92 4.12
C ALA A 11 -19.20 4.83 2.62
N LYS A 12 -18.88 5.91 1.89
CA LYS A 12 -19.18 6.00 0.46
C LYS A 12 -17.98 5.74 -0.42
N LEU A 13 -16.80 6.22 -0.01
CA LEU A 13 -15.59 6.11 -0.81
C LEU A 13 -14.37 5.82 0.06
N VAL A 14 -13.65 4.75 -0.32
CA VAL A 14 -12.30 4.47 0.16
C VAL A 14 -11.31 4.92 -0.91
N GLN A 15 -10.33 5.73 -0.52
CA GLN A 15 -9.26 6.18 -1.41
C GLN A 15 -7.92 5.64 -0.90
N TYR A 16 -7.17 5.02 -1.81
CA TYR A 16 -5.81 4.60 -1.56
C TYR A 16 -4.87 5.55 -2.28
N ARG A 17 -3.92 6.09 -1.54
CA ARG A 17 -2.81 6.87 -2.09
C ARG A 17 -1.52 6.14 -1.79
N ILE A 18 -0.73 5.90 -2.83
CA ILE A 18 0.58 5.25 -2.74
C ILE A 18 1.62 6.22 -3.29
N ASP A 19 2.59 6.59 -2.47
CA ASP A 19 3.73 7.41 -2.85
C ASP A 19 4.95 6.49 -3.01
N LEU A 20 5.37 6.25 -4.26
CA LEU A 20 6.53 5.41 -4.56
C LEU A 20 7.81 6.09 -4.10
N LYS A 21 8.57 5.40 -3.25
CA LYS A 21 9.90 5.84 -2.78
C LYS A 21 11.01 5.33 -3.68
N ARG A 22 10.94 4.07 -4.09
CA ARG A 22 11.99 3.42 -4.87
C ARG A 22 11.40 2.32 -5.74
N VAL A 23 11.88 2.26 -6.98
CA VAL A 23 11.64 1.14 -7.89
C VAL A 23 12.99 0.51 -8.20
N ILE A 24 13.10 -0.79 -7.99
CA ILE A 24 14.27 -1.59 -8.30
C ILE A 24 13.90 -2.46 -9.49
N ASN A 25 14.56 -2.26 -10.62
CA ASN A 25 14.37 -3.06 -11.83
C ASN A 25 15.68 -3.72 -12.22
N SER A 26 15.94 -4.90 -11.64
CA SER A 26 17.15 -5.69 -11.87
C SER A 26 16.77 -7.17 -11.93
N ARG A 27 17.60 -8.09 -11.42
CA ARG A 27 17.29 -9.52 -11.35
C ARG A 27 15.99 -9.82 -10.58
N LEU A 28 15.68 -9.01 -9.57
CA LEU A 28 14.39 -8.99 -8.88
C LEU A 28 13.77 -7.62 -9.10
N VAL A 29 12.52 -7.60 -9.58
CA VAL A 29 11.73 -6.37 -9.68
C VAL A 29 11.03 -6.13 -8.35
N MET A 30 11.25 -4.96 -7.75
CA MET A 30 10.67 -4.59 -6.46
C MET A 30 10.26 -3.12 -6.44
N GLY A 31 9.03 -2.87 -5.99
CA GLY A 31 8.55 -1.53 -5.63
C GLY A 31 8.59 -1.33 -4.12
N ILE A 32 9.01 -0.14 -3.69
CA ILE A 32 8.97 0.31 -2.29
C ILE A 32 8.24 1.65 -2.24
N GLY A 33 7.28 1.79 -1.32
CA GLY A 33 6.51 3.03 -1.18
C GLY A 33 5.82 3.17 0.18
N ASP A 34 5.29 4.36 0.43
CA ASP A 34 4.40 4.62 1.55
C ASP A 34 2.95 4.66 1.05
N GLY A 35 2.02 4.23 1.90
CA GLY A 35 0.60 4.19 1.61
C GLY A 35 -0.22 4.90 2.67
N THR A 36 -1.21 5.67 2.22
CA THR A 36 -2.25 6.26 3.08
C THR A 36 -3.61 5.84 2.57
N MET A 37 -4.50 5.43 3.48
CA MET A 37 -5.89 5.12 3.15
C MET A 37 -6.81 6.14 3.79
N LEU A 38 -7.71 6.69 2.98
CA LEU A 38 -8.73 7.63 3.39
C LEU A 38 -10.12 7.01 3.24
N VAL A 39 -11.03 7.41 4.12
CA VAL A 39 -12.45 7.11 4.04
C VAL A 39 -13.20 8.43 4.01
N ASP A 40 -13.98 8.64 2.96
CA ASP A 40 -14.76 9.87 2.74
C ASP A 40 -13.92 11.16 2.92
N GLY A 41 -12.66 11.10 2.47
CA GLY A 41 -11.71 12.22 2.51
C GLY A 41 -10.90 12.33 3.81
N ARG A 42 -11.13 11.49 4.82
CA ARG A 42 -10.35 11.46 6.07
C ARG A 42 -9.33 10.33 6.08
N GLU A 43 -8.06 10.65 6.31
CA GLU A 43 -7.02 9.65 6.50
C GLU A 43 -7.27 8.82 7.77
N ILE A 44 -7.22 7.50 7.64
CA ILE A 44 -7.41 6.58 8.76
C ILE A 44 -6.26 5.59 8.92
N TYR A 45 -5.61 5.18 7.82
CA TYR A 45 -4.50 4.22 7.85
C TYR A 45 -3.25 4.78 7.20
N THR A 46 -2.10 4.46 7.78
CA THR A 46 -0.78 4.71 7.18
C THR A 46 0.10 3.47 7.23
N ALA A 47 0.81 3.24 6.12
CA ALA A 47 1.81 2.21 5.98
C ALA A 47 3.09 2.84 5.42
N LYS A 48 4.21 2.56 6.08
CA LYS A 48 5.53 3.01 5.63
C LYS A 48 6.31 1.82 5.10
N ASP A 49 7.10 2.07 4.05
CA ASP A 49 8.04 1.14 3.45
C ASP A 49 7.39 -0.19 3.04
N LEU A 50 6.19 -0.10 2.47
CA LEU A 50 5.53 -1.22 1.78
C LEU A 50 6.45 -1.74 0.69
N ARG A 51 6.61 -3.06 0.58
CA ARG A 51 7.45 -3.71 -0.43
C ARG A 51 6.63 -4.70 -1.22
N VAL A 52 6.73 -4.61 -2.54
CA VAL A 52 6.08 -5.55 -3.46
C VAL A 52 7.13 -6.02 -4.46
N GLY A 53 7.34 -7.34 -4.52
CA GLY A 53 8.20 -7.97 -5.50
C GLY A 53 7.38 -8.60 -6.62
N LEU A 54 7.89 -8.57 -7.86
CA LEU A 54 7.36 -9.37 -8.95
C LEU A 54 8.28 -10.57 -9.16
N PHE A 55 7.68 -11.75 -9.27
CA PHE A 55 8.38 -13.02 -9.45
C PHE A 55 7.79 -13.75 -10.66
N THR A 56 8.66 -14.36 -11.47
CA THR A 56 8.24 -15.12 -12.67
C THR A 56 7.77 -16.53 -12.34
N SER A 57 8.15 -17.06 -11.17
CA SER A 57 7.60 -18.28 -10.55
C SER A 57 7.49 -18.03 -9.05
N THR A 58 6.43 -18.57 -8.44
CA THR A 58 6.18 -18.51 -7.00
C THR A 58 6.50 -19.82 -6.29
N ASP A 59 7.08 -20.81 -6.98
CA ASP A 59 7.29 -22.17 -6.45
C ASP A 59 8.29 -22.24 -5.28
N GLY A 60 9.02 -21.14 -5.02
CA GLY A 60 9.99 -21.00 -3.94
C GLY A 60 9.56 -20.12 -2.76
N PHE A 61 8.28 -19.75 -2.68
CA PHE A 61 7.66 -19.06 -1.54
C PHE A 61 6.67 -19.97 -0.83
#